data_AF-A0A0T9QNF6-F1
#
_entry.id   AF-A0A0T9QNF6-F1
#
_cell.length_a   1.000
_cell.length_b   1.000
_cell.length_c   1.000
_cell.angle_alpha   90.00
_cell.angle_beta   90.00
_cell.angle_gamma   90.00
#
_symmetry.space_group_name_H-M   'P 1'
#
loop_
_entity.id
_entity.type
_entity.pdbx_description
1 polymer ?
#
loop_
_entity_poly.entity_id
_entity_poly.type
_entity_poly.pdbx_seq_one_letter_code
_entity_poly.pdbx_strand_id
1 'polypeptide(L)' 'MHERRHWADNPELILHVLRLRFDKALSYLVISAQTGVSKAAIFSLEK' A
#
# COMPACT_ATOMS: atom_id res chain seq x y z
N MET A 1 -19.64 12.45 3.59
CA MET A 1 -19.39 11.00 3.40
C MET A 1 -17.89 10.83 3.15
N HIS A 2 -17.13 10.32 4.13
CA HIS A 2 -15.75 9.91 3.85
C HIS A 2 -15.82 8.59 3.09
N GLU A 3 -15.68 8.69 1.76
CA GLU A 3 -15.54 7.56 0.86
C GLU A 3 -14.37 6.70 1.36
N ARG A 4 -14.67 5.54 1.96
CA ARG A 4 -13.66 4.49 2.14
C ARG A 4 -13.35 3.96 0.75
N ARG A 5 -12.55 4.68 -0.04
CA ARG A 5 -11.97 4.12 -1.27
C ARG A 5 -11.18 2.91 -0.81
N HIS A 6 -11.54 1.74 -1.33
CA HIS A 6 -10.70 0.58 -1.13
C HIS A 6 -9.37 0.94 -1.80
N TRP A 7 -8.27 0.82 -1.07
CA TRP A 7 -6.94 1.07 -1.62
C TRP A 7 -6.68 0.23 -2.89
N ALA A 8 -7.37 -0.91 -3.02
CA ALA A 8 -7.36 -1.79 -4.17
C ALA A 8 -8.10 -1.25 -5.41
N ASP A 9 -9.01 -0.27 -5.25
CA ASP A 9 -9.67 0.40 -6.37
C ASP A 9 -8.77 1.45 -7.05
N ASN A 10 -7.58 1.70 -6.50
CA ASN A 10 -6.60 2.63 -7.05
C ASN A 10 -5.36 1.86 -7.56
N PRO A 11 -5.28 1.52 -8.86
CA PRO A 11 -4.15 0.78 -9.40
C PRO A 11 -2.83 1.54 -9.30
N GLU A 12 -2.83 2.88 -9.31
CA GLU A 12 -1.63 3.69 -9.13
C GLU A 12 -1.07 3.55 -7.71
N LEU A 13 -1.96 3.50 -6.71
CA LEU A 13 -1.58 3.28 -5.31
C LEU A 13 -1.00 1.87 -5.12
N ILE A 14 -1.57 0.85 -5.75
CA ILE A 14 -1.05 -0.53 -5.71
C ILE A 14 0.36 -0.58 -6.30
N LEU A 15 0.57 -0.02 -7.50
CA LEU A 15 1.88 0.02 -8.14
C LEU A 15 2.90 0.78 -7.29
N HIS A 16 2.49 1.88 -6.66
CA HIS A 16 3.34 2.64 -5.75
C HIS A 16 3.75 1.81 -4.53
N VAL A 17 2.80 1.13 -3.87
CA VAL A 17 3.07 0.25 -2.73
C VAL A 17 4.02 -0.89 -3.12
N LEU A 18 3.78 -1.53 -4.27
CA LEU A 18 4.64 -2.60 -4.79
C LEU A 18 6.05 -2.09 -5.05
N ARG A 19 6.22 -0.91 -5.66
CA ARG A 19 7.54 -0.32 -5.88
C ARG A 19 8.25 -0.01 -4.58
N LEU A 20 7.57 0.59 -3.61
CA LEU A 20 8.18 0.84 -2.29
C LEU A 20 8.61 -0.45 -1.58
N ARG A 21 7.84 -1.53 -1.73
CA ARG A 21 8.12 -2.82 -1.09
C ARG A 21 9.22 -3.62 -1.77
N PHE A 22 9.16 -3.75 -3.10
CA PHE A 22 10.03 -4.66 -3.86
C PHE A 22 11.25 -3.96 -4.46
N ASP A 23 11.12 -2.70 -4.91
CA ASP A 23 12.23 -1.95 -5.52
C ASP A 23 13.05 -1.22 -4.46
N LYS A 24 12.39 -0.56 -3.50
CA LYS A 24 13.07 0.17 -2.42
C LYS A 24 13.26 -0.63 -1.13
N ALA A 25 12.76 -1.86 -1.06
CA ALA A 25 12.83 -2.74 0.10
C ALA A 25 12.37 -2.07 1.42
N LEU A 26 11.40 -1.14 1.36
CA LEU A 26 10.98 -0.40 2.54
C LEU A 26 10.18 -1.29 3.50
N SER A 27 10.30 -0.96 4.79
CA SER A 27 9.49 -1.59 5.84
C SER A 27 8.02 -1.22 5.71
N TYR A 28 7.12 -2.15 6.05
CA TYR A 28 5.67 -1.92 6.06
C TYR A 28 5.26 -0.66 6.84
N LEU A 29 5.97 -0.33 7.91
CA LEU A 29 5.70 0.87 8.71
C LEU A 29 5.90 2.14 7.86
N VAL A 30 7.00 2.18 7.11
CA VAL A 30 7.38 3.31 6.26
C VAL A 30 6.45 3.43 5.06
N ILE A 31 6.01 2.31 4.49
CA ILE A 31 5.04 2.28 3.39
C ILE A 31 3.68 2.77 3.89
N SER A 32 3.21 2.25 5.03
CA SER A 32 1.91 2.62 5.62
C SER A 32 1.84 4.11 5.97
N ALA A 33 2.93 4.68 6.50
CA ALA A 33 3.01 6.11 6.79
C ALA A 33 2.97 6.98 5.52
N GLN A 34 3.49 6.50 4.39
CA GLN A 34 3.53 7.25 3.13
C GLN A 34 2.23 7.14 2.32
N THR A 35 1.60 5.97 2.33
CA THR A 35 0.46 5.68 1.45
C THR A 35 -0.89 5.66 2.16
N GLY A 36 -0.88 5.68 3.50
CA GLY A 36 -2.08 5.48 4.32
C GLY A 36 -2.63 4.05 4.25
N VAL A 37 -1.95 3.13 3.56
CA VAL A 37 -2.38 1.73 3.44
C VAL A 37 -1.97 0.97 4.69
N SER A 38 -2.91 0.28 5.32
CA SER A 38 -2.62 -0.54 6.49
C SER A 38 -1.64 -1.67 6.17
N LYS A 39 -0.77 -2.01 7.13
CA LYS A 39 0.15 -3.15 7.00
C LYS A 39 -0.53 -4.44 6.54
N ALA A 40 -1.75 -4.72 7.02
CA ALA A 40 -2.51 -5.90 6.63
C ALA A 40 -2.84 -5.92 5.11
N ALA A 41 -3.20 -4.76 4.56
CA ALA A 41 -3.46 -4.61 3.13
C ALA A 41 -2.20 -4.78 2.29
N ILE A 42 -1.06 -4.23 2.74
CA ILE A 42 0.23 -4.41 2.08
C ILE A 42 0.63 -5.89 2.10
N PHE A 43 0.45 -6.57 3.23
CA PHE A 43 0.75 -8.01 3.35
C PHE A 43 -0.15 -8.86 2.44
N SER A 44 -1.42 -8.49 2.26
CA SER A 44 -2.32 -9.16 1.32
C SER A 44 -1.89 -9.04 -0.16
N LEU A 45 -1.05 -8.07 -0.53
CA LEU A 45 -0.51 -7.95 -1.89
C LEU A 45 0.67 -8.87 -2.17
N GLU A 46 1.33 -9.38 -1.12
CA GLU A 46 2.48 -10.30 -1.26
C GLU A 46 2.06 -11.77 -1.32
N LYS A 47 0.77 -12.05 -1.12
CA LYS A 47 0.21 -13.41 -1.10
C LYS A 47 -0.58 -13.70 -2.36
#